data_AF-A0A5D3E1F7-F1
#
_entry.id   AF-A0A5D3E1F7-F1
#
_cell.length_a   1.000
_cell.length_b   1.000
_cell.length_c   1.000
_cell.angle_alpha   90.00
_cell.angle_beta   90.00
_cell.angle_gamma   90.00
#
_symmetry.space_group_name_H-M   'P 1'
#
loop_
_entity.id
_entity.type
_entity.pdbx_description
1 polymer ?
#
loop_
_entity_poly.entity_id
_entity_poly.type
_entity_poly.pdbx_seq_one_letter_code
_entity_poly.pdbx_strand_id
1 'polypeptide(L)'
;MTIALTLQELPIHQRGDAVSSLVYEANARVRDPVYGCVGAISSLQHQIDALQTQLALAQAEVVHLRVRQTASFSNYGLSPTSPSNSGSPSSRLVGSHSRAMFEMDMVVDQAIEDSMW
;
A
#
# COMPACT_ATOMS: atom_id res chain seq x y z
N MET A 1 -17.97 -39.02 10.15
CA MET A 1 -17.70 -39.86 8.96
C MET A 1 -16.95 -39.11 7.87
N THR A 2 -17.16 -37.80 7.68
CA THR A 2 -16.61 -37.01 6.56
C THR A 2 -15.11 -36.69 6.65
N ILE A 3 -14.58 -36.32 7.83
CA ILE A 3 -13.18 -35.92 8.04
C ILE A 3 -12.14 -37.02 7.82
N ALA A 4 -12.47 -38.28 8.11
CA ALA A 4 -11.57 -39.40 7.89
C ALA A 4 -11.43 -39.72 6.38
N LEU A 5 -12.52 -39.55 5.62
CA LEU A 5 -12.56 -39.74 4.17
C LEU A 5 -11.74 -38.66 3.45
N THR A 6 -11.91 -37.39 3.83
CA THR A 6 -11.15 -36.28 3.23
C THR A 6 -9.64 -36.38 3.47
N LEU A 7 -9.20 -36.90 4.62
CA LEU A 7 -7.79 -37.13 4.88
C LEU A 7 -7.22 -38.31 4.07
N GLN A 8 -8.04 -39.31 3.77
CA GLN A 8 -7.63 -40.48 2.98
C GLN A 8 -7.44 -40.15 1.50
N GLU A 9 -8.20 -39.19 0.98
CA GLU A 9 -8.07 -38.67 -0.39
C GLU A 9 -6.85 -37.76 -0.59
N LEU A 10 -6.27 -37.21 0.48
CA LEU A 10 -5.07 -36.39 0.41
C LEU A 10 -3.79 -37.23 0.30
N PRO A 11 -2.78 -36.76 -0.48
CA PRO A 11 -1.44 -37.31 -0.45
C PRO A 11 -0.87 -37.32 0.98
N ILE A 12 -0.12 -38.36 1.34
CA ILE A 12 0.36 -38.59 2.72
C ILE A 12 1.11 -37.37 3.31
N HIS A 13 1.87 -36.64 2.48
CA HIS A 13 2.63 -35.48 2.92
C HIS A 13 1.74 -34.28 3.32
N GLN A 14 0.52 -34.15 2.80
CA GLN A 14 -0.41 -33.05 3.12
C GLN A 14 -1.36 -33.39 4.28
N ARG A 15 -1.43 -34.66 4.68
CA ARG A 15 -2.34 -35.10 5.75
C ARG A 15 -2.00 -34.45 7.09
N GLY A 16 -0.72 -34.23 7.38
CA GLY A 16 -0.29 -33.56 8.62
C GLY A 16 -0.82 -32.13 8.74
N ASP A 17 -0.72 -31.36 7.66
CA ASP A 17 -1.22 -29.98 7.62
C ASP A 17 -2.75 -29.92 7.63
N ALA A 18 -3.40 -30.86 6.95
CA ALA A 18 -4.86 -30.97 6.98
C ALA A 18 -5.38 -31.31 8.39
N VAL A 19 -4.73 -32.23 9.11
CA VAL A 19 -5.06 -32.51 10.51
C VAL A 19 -4.84 -31.28 11.39
N SER A 20 -3.72 -30.58 11.22
CA SER A 20 -3.43 -29.35 11.96
C SER A 20 -4.50 -28.28 11.73
N SER A 21 -4.95 -28.13 10.49
CA SER A 21 -6.03 -27.21 10.11
C SER A 21 -7.38 -27.58 10.75
N LEU A 22 -7.72 -28.88 10.76
CA LEU A 22 -8.94 -29.38 11.41
C LEU A 22 -8.91 -29.17 12.92
N VAL A 23 -7.77 -29.43 13.58
CA VAL A 23 -7.59 -29.18 15.01
C VAL A 23 -7.76 -27.69 15.32
N TYR A 24 -7.19 -26.82 14.48
CA TYR A 24 -7.37 -25.38 14.61
C TYR A 24 -8.85 -24.97 14.50
N GLU A 25 -9.56 -25.44 13.48
CA GLU A 25 -10.98 -25.12 13.29
C GLU A 25 -11.84 -25.63 14.46
N ALA A 26 -11.62 -26.87 14.91
CA ALA A 26 -12.33 -27.44 16.03
C ALA A 26 -12.08 -26.63 17.32
N ASN A 27 -10.83 -26.28 17.59
CA ASN A 27 -10.48 -25.46 18.75
C ASN A 27 -11.09 -24.06 18.68
N ALA A 28 -11.14 -23.46 17.48
CA ALA A 28 -11.79 -22.17 17.29
C ALA A 28 -13.29 -22.25 17.60
N ARG A 29 -13.99 -23.31 17.17
CA ARG A 29 -15.41 -23.55 17.50
C ARG A 29 -15.66 -23.83 18.98
N VAL A 30 -14.70 -24.44 19.69
CA VAL A 30 -14.81 -24.62 21.16
C VAL A 30 -14.74 -23.27 21.87
N ARG A 31 -13.86 -22.36 21.40
CA ARG A 31 -13.68 -21.04 22.00
C ARG A 31 -14.78 -20.05 21.62
N ASP A 32 -15.26 -20.14 20.38
CA ASP A 32 -16.37 -19.35 19.85
C ASP A 32 -17.34 -20.30 19.12
N PRO A 33 -18.40 -20.77 19.80
CA PRO A 33 -19.33 -21.75 19.23
C PRO A 33 -20.21 -21.18 18.12
N VAL A 34 -20.29 -19.85 17.98
CA VAL A 34 -21.14 -19.20 16.96
C VAL A 34 -20.33 -18.93 15.71
N TYR A 35 -19.17 -18.27 15.84
CA TYR A 35 -18.39 -17.82 14.68
C TYR A 35 -17.09 -18.60 14.48
N GLY A 36 -16.55 -19.27 15.49
CA GLY A 36 -15.33 -20.09 15.37
C GLY A 36 -14.19 -19.39 14.63
N CYS A 37 -13.64 -20.03 13.60
CA CYS A 37 -12.59 -19.44 12.76
C CYS A 37 -13.07 -18.26 11.89
N VAL A 38 -14.36 -18.19 11.57
CA VAL A 38 -14.95 -17.07 10.80
C VAL A 38 -14.87 -15.77 11.60
N GLY A 39 -15.00 -15.84 12.93
CA GLY A 39 -14.81 -14.68 13.80
C GLY A 39 -13.39 -14.12 13.73
N ALA A 40 -12.38 -15.00 13.66
CA ALA A 40 -10.99 -14.59 13.47
C ALA A 40 -10.76 -13.93 12.10
N ILE A 41 -11.33 -14.51 11.04
CA ILE A 41 -11.26 -13.95 9.68
C ILE A 41 -11.87 -12.55 9.64
N SER A 42 -13.09 -12.38 10.18
CA SER A 42 -13.78 -11.09 10.22
C SER A 42 -13.01 -10.04 11.02
N SER A 43 -12.43 -10.42 12.16
CA SER A 43 -11.58 -9.51 12.95
C SER A 43 -10.34 -9.05 12.18
N LEU A 44 -9.71 -9.95 11.41
CA LEU A 44 -8.57 -9.59 10.57
C LEU A 44 -8.97 -8.67 9.41
N GLN A 45 -10.12 -8.92 8.78
CA GLN A 45 -10.66 -8.05 7.74
C GLN A 45 -10.90 -6.63 8.27
N HIS A 46 -11.52 -6.49 9.45
CA HIS A 46 -11.71 -5.19 10.08
C HIS A 46 -10.39 -4.48 10.41
N GLN A 47 -9.36 -5.21 10.84
CA GLN A 47 -8.03 -4.63 11.08
C GLN A 47 -7.39 -4.14 9.78
N ILE A 48 -7.52 -4.89 8.69
CA ILE A 48 -7.05 -4.47 7.37
C ILE A 48 -7.74 -3.17 6.95
N ASP A 49 -9.07 -3.10 7.05
CA ASP A 49 -9.84 -1.91 6.69
C ASP A 49 -9.44 -0.68 7.52
N ALA A 50 -9.25 -0.86 8.83
CA ALA A 50 -8.80 0.19 9.72
C ALA A 50 -7.40 0.72 9.33
N LEU A 51 -6.47 -0.19 9.03
CA LEU A 51 -5.12 0.17 8.60
C LEU A 51 -5.11 0.88 7.24
N GLN A 52 -5.92 0.42 6.28
CA GLN A 52 -6.06 1.08 4.99
C GLN A 52 -6.62 2.49 5.14
N THR A 53 -7.60 2.67 6.03
CA THR A 53 -8.16 4.00 6.33
C THR A 53 -7.11 4.92 6.94
N GLN A 54 -6.32 4.43 7.90
CA GLN A 54 -5.23 5.19 8.51
C GLN A 54 -4.17 5.59 7.48
N LEU A 55 -3.82 4.69 6.57
CA LEU A 55 -2.89 4.96 5.49
C LEU A 55 -3.41 6.07 4.58
N ALA A 56 -4.69 6.00 4.17
CA ALA A 56 -5.31 7.01 3.33
C ALA A 56 -5.32 8.39 4.01
N LEU A 57 -5.64 8.44 5.30
CA LEU A 57 -5.61 9.68 6.09
C LEU A 57 -4.19 10.27 6.15
N ALA A 58 -3.19 9.44 6.46
CA ALA A 58 -1.79 9.89 6.51
C ALA A 58 -1.30 10.40 5.15
N GLN A 59 -1.65 9.72 4.05
CA GLN A 59 -1.33 10.17 2.69
C GLN A 59 -2.00 11.51 2.36
N ALA A 60 -3.27 11.68 2.72
CA ALA A 60 -3.99 12.94 2.53
C ALA A 60 -3.35 14.08 3.34
N GLU A 61 -2.92 13.82 4.58
CA GLU A 61 -2.22 14.80 5.41
C GLU A 61 -0.88 15.23 4.78
N VAL A 62 -0.09 14.29 4.26
CA VAL A 62 1.17 14.60 3.56
C VAL A 62 0.90 15.50 2.36
N VAL A 63 -0.09 15.17 1.52
CA VAL A 63 -0.46 16.00 0.37
C VAL A 63 -0.91 17.39 0.81
N HIS A 64 -1.75 17.48 1.85
CA HIS A 64 -2.23 18.75 2.38
C HIS A 64 -1.05 19.64 2.84
N LEU A 65 -0.08 19.07 3.55
CA LEU A 65 1.13 19.79 3.97
C LEU A 65 1.97 20.25 2.77
N ARG A 66 2.13 19.41 1.74
CA ARG A 66 2.85 19.78 0.51
C ARG A 66 2.17 20.94 -0.22
N VAL A 67 0.85 20.89 -0.37
CA VAL A 67 0.07 21.97 -1.01
C VAL A 67 0.21 23.27 -0.22
N ARG A 68 0.07 23.23 1.11
CA ARG A 68 0.28 24.42 1.97
C ARG A 68 1.69 25.01 1.85
N GLN A 69 2.71 24.16 1.78
CA GLN A 69 4.08 24.60 1.52
C GLN A 69 4.15 25.34 0.18
N THR A 70 3.69 24.73 -0.93
CA THR A 70 3.72 25.35 -2.26
C THR A 70 2.91 26.65 -2.37
N ALA A 71 1.76 26.74 -1.70
CA ALA A 71 0.94 27.96 -1.65
C ALA A 71 1.65 29.08 -0.89
N SER A 72 2.40 28.73 0.17
CA SER A 72 3.26 29.68 0.87
C SER A 72 4.35 30.20 -0.07
N PHE A 73 4.96 29.33 -0.89
CA PHE A 73 5.99 29.71 -1.88
C PHE A 73 5.51 30.64 -3.00
N SER A 74 4.23 30.56 -3.37
CA SER A 74 3.66 31.39 -4.43
C SER A 74 3.27 32.80 -3.96
N ASN A 75 3.10 33.02 -2.65
CA ASN A 75 2.65 34.31 -2.12
C ASN A 75 3.77 35.37 -2.03
N TYR A 76 5.04 35.03 -2.29
CA TYR A 76 6.14 36.00 -2.40
C TYR A 76 6.58 36.29 -3.84
N GLY A 77 5.82 35.86 -4.86
CA GLY A 77 6.23 35.95 -6.27
C GLY A 77 5.40 36.87 -7.19
N LEU A 78 4.29 37.46 -6.74
CA LEU A 78 3.40 38.24 -7.61
C LEU A 78 3.06 39.60 -7.00
N SER A 79 4.05 40.50 -7.04
CA SER A 79 3.81 41.95 -7.01
C SER A 79 3.21 42.36 -8.37
N PRO A 80 2.11 43.13 -8.43
CA PRO A 80 1.62 43.70 -9.68
C PRO A 80 2.56 44.85 -10.09
N THR A 81 3.60 44.56 -10.87
CA THR A 81 4.50 45.60 -11.37
C THR A 81 3.90 46.28 -12.59
N SER A 82 3.64 47.59 -12.45
CA SER A 82 3.22 48.54 -13.49
C SER A 82 4.07 48.46 -14.78
N PRO A 83 3.52 48.81 -15.95
CA PRO A 83 4.23 48.72 -17.21
C PRO A 83 5.15 49.94 -17.40
N SER A 84 6.47 49.71 -17.35
CA SER A 84 7.47 50.71 -17.74
C SER A 84 8.45 50.09 -18.73
N ASN A 85 8.32 50.55 -19.97
CA ASN A 85 9.11 50.25 -21.15
C ASN A 85 10.57 50.73 -21.02
N SER A 86 11.56 49.84 -21.20
CA SER A 86 12.80 50.10 -21.99
C SER A 86 13.81 48.95 -21.92
N GLY A 87 14.19 48.39 -23.08
CA GLY A 87 15.60 48.09 -23.41
C GLY A 87 16.21 46.70 -23.15
N SER A 88 16.16 45.85 -24.19
CA SER A 88 17.19 44.89 -24.66
C SER A 88 17.44 43.52 -23.97
N PRO A 89 17.61 42.42 -24.75
CA PRO A 89 17.76 41.05 -24.23
C PRO A 89 19.21 40.52 -24.34
N SER A 90 19.76 39.94 -23.27
CA SER A 90 20.78 38.88 -23.36
C SER A 90 21.25 38.36 -22.01
N SER A 91 20.80 37.15 -21.67
CA SER A 91 21.68 36.07 -21.20
C SER A 91 20.91 34.75 -21.23
N ARG A 92 21.22 33.91 -22.22
CA ARG A 92 20.85 32.50 -22.19
C ARG A 92 21.85 31.80 -21.28
N LEU A 93 21.39 31.25 -20.17
CA LEU A 93 21.94 29.97 -19.70
C LEU A 93 20.80 29.05 -19.31
N VAL A 94 20.67 28.05 -20.18
CA VAL A 94 19.89 26.83 -20.02
C VAL A 94 20.35 26.08 -18.77
N GLY A 95 19.43 25.35 -18.13
CA GLY A 95 19.81 24.17 -17.36
C GLY A 95 19.47 24.20 -15.88
N SER A 96 18.16 24.10 -15.60
CA SER A 96 17.57 23.30 -14.52
C SER A 96 18.55 22.37 -13.77
N HIS A 97 19.03 22.80 -12.60
CA HIS A 97 19.73 21.94 -11.64
C HIS A 97 19.06 22.04 -10.27
N SER A 98 17.94 21.35 -10.13
CA SER A 98 17.52 20.75 -8.86
C SER A 98 17.28 19.26 -9.11
N ARG A 99 18.27 18.59 -9.69
CA ARG A 99 18.22 17.15 -10.01
C ARG A 99 19.24 16.36 -9.18
N ALA A 100 19.30 16.66 -7.89
CA ALA A 100 19.95 15.79 -6.92
C ALA A 100 19.08 15.81 -5.67
N MET A 101 18.24 14.78 -5.50
CA MET A 101 17.90 14.21 -4.19
C MET A 101 17.06 12.93 -4.29
N PHE A 102 16.46 12.59 -5.44
CA PHE A 102 15.68 11.35 -5.55
C PHE A 102 15.78 10.71 -6.95
N GLU A 103 16.99 10.30 -7.33
CA GLU A 103 17.14 9.19 -8.27
C GLU A 103 17.44 7.95 -7.42
N MET A 104 16.37 7.36 -6.88
CA MET A 104 16.39 6.00 -6.35
C MET A 104 15.66 5.18 -7.42
N ASP A 105 16.43 4.37 -8.15
CA ASP A 105 15.93 3.58 -9.28
C ASP A 105 14.66 2.80 -8.90
N MET A 106 13.61 3.04 -9.70
CA MET A 106 12.41 2.24 -9.71
C MET A 106 12.70 1.01 -10.59
N VAL A 107 13.41 0.01 -10.07
CA VAL A 107 13.43 -1.32 -10.69
C VAL A 107 12.15 -2.04 -10.27
N VAL A 108 11.08 -1.78 -11.01
CA VAL A 108 9.93 -2.68 -11.11
C VAL A 108 9.87 -3.10 -12.57
N ASP A 109 10.60 -4.17 -12.88
CA ASP A 109 10.22 -5.02 -13.99
C ASP A 109 9.11 -5.95 -13.49
N GLN A 110 7.91 -5.67 -13.98
CA GLN A 110 6.71 -6.48 -13.87
C GLN A 110 6.57 -7.30 -15.16
N ALA A 111 6.75 -8.62 -15.07
CA ALA A 111 6.14 -9.64 -15.95
C ALA A 111 6.46 -11.01 -15.33
N ILE A 112 5.54 -11.61 -14.57
CA ILE A 112 4.51 -12.56 -15.03
C ILE A 112 5.07 -13.67 -15.93
N GLU A 113 4.82 -14.90 -15.46
CA GLU A 113 4.91 -16.19 -16.17
C GLU A 113 6.28 -16.53 -16.75
N ASP A 114 7.02 -17.38 -16.04
CA ASP A 114 7.01 -18.76 -16.50
C ASP A 114 7.52 -19.75 -15.45
N SER A 115 6.81 -20.86 -15.37
CA SER A 115 7.36 -22.20 -15.18
C SER A 115 8.05 -22.52 -13.83
N MET A 116 7.36 -23.29 -12.98
CA MET A 116 7.40 -24.76 -13.03
C MET A 116 8.52 -25.28 -12.13
N TRP A 117 8.15 -25.60 -10.88
CA TRP A 117 8.42 -26.80 -10.08
C TRP A 117 8.14 -26.49 -8.61
#